data_AF-A0A975W4S3-F1
#
_entry.id   AF-A0A975W4S3-F1
#
_cell.length_a   1.000
_cell.length_b   1.000
_cell.length_c   1.000
_cell.angle_alpha   90.00
_cell.angle_beta   90.00
_cell.angle_gamma   90.00
#
_symmetry.space_group_name_H-M   'P 1'
#
loop_
_entity.id
_entity.type
_entity.pdbx_description
1 polymer ?
#
loop_
_entity_poly.entity_id
_entity_poly.type
_entity_poly.pdbx_seq_one_letter_code
_entity_poly.pdbx_strand_id
1 'polypeptide(L)'
;MSYDFWWNIPHDYMVSSEWGLPPQFENGLVGEDLLANRYGHCLHFRDLRGRQHLQTIDIGANHQMALDVRPAHEPTKDYGFPGVVVDTQNLEGSIWTWRREKNGTFHAKKTAAIPPEPASAEQLPDLLKPFGAVPPPGDRHRPFTRRPLPLCRLLGHR
;
A
#
# COMPACT_ATOMS: atom_id res chain seq x y z
N MET A 1 -0.22 -6.92 -11.20
CA MET A 1 0.30 -7.68 -10.03
C MET A 1 -0.87 -7.91 -9.06
N SER A 2 -0.75 -8.67 -7.97
CA SER A 2 -1.87 -8.82 -7.00
C SER A 2 -1.33 -9.00 -5.60
N TYR A 3 -1.98 -8.39 -4.61
CA TYR A 3 -1.60 -8.53 -3.20
C TYR A 3 -2.79 -8.94 -2.33
N ASP A 4 -3.69 -8.01 -2.04
CA ASP A 4 -4.84 -8.22 -1.17
C ASP A 4 -6.14 -8.02 -1.95
N PHE A 5 -7.24 -8.54 -1.43
CA PHE A 5 -8.56 -8.32 -1.97
C PHE A 5 -9.64 -8.40 -0.89
N TRP A 6 -10.72 -7.66 -1.11
CA TRP A 6 -11.94 -7.73 -0.31
C TRP A 6 -13.14 -7.36 -1.19
N TRP A 7 -14.30 -7.19 -0.58
CA TRP A 7 -15.58 -7.12 -1.24
C TRP A 7 -16.60 -6.35 -0.43
N ASN A 8 -17.60 -5.83 -1.13
CA ASN A 8 -18.89 -5.48 -0.57
C ASN A 8 -19.93 -6.41 -1.24
N ILE A 9 -20.44 -7.39 -0.47
CA ILE A 9 -21.36 -8.41 -1.00
C ILE A 9 -22.71 -7.78 -1.39
N PRO A 10 -23.38 -6.96 -0.56
CA PRO A 10 -24.66 -6.39 -0.96
C PRO A 10 -24.60 -5.49 -2.20
N HIS A 11 -23.45 -4.89 -2.47
CA HIS A 11 -23.25 -4.01 -3.63
C HIS A 11 -22.53 -4.68 -4.81
N ASP A 12 -22.35 -6.01 -4.74
CA ASP A 12 -21.83 -6.89 -5.79
C ASP A 12 -20.46 -6.48 -6.36
N TYR A 13 -19.57 -5.91 -5.55
CA TYR A 13 -18.21 -5.57 -6.02
C TYR A 13 -17.09 -6.15 -5.15
N MET A 14 -15.97 -6.43 -5.81
CA MET A 14 -14.69 -6.78 -5.22
C MET A 14 -13.68 -5.67 -5.52
N VAL A 15 -12.78 -5.43 -4.58
CA VAL A 15 -11.60 -4.58 -4.76
C VAL A 15 -10.35 -5.44 -4.53
N SER A 16 -9.34 -5.30 -5.38
CA SER A 16 -8.02 -5.89 -5.18
C SER A 16 -6.92 -4.87 -5.41
N SER A 17 -5.77 -5.09 -4.80
CA SER A 17 -4.61 -4.20 -4.83
C SER A 17 -3.36 -4.89 -5.38
N GLU A 18 -2.27 -4.14 -5.48
CA GLU A 18 -1.03 -4.60 -6.10
C GLU A 18 0.20 -4.37 -5.22
N TRP A 19 1.11 -5.36 -5.21
CA TRP A 19 2.40 -5.24 -4.53
C TRP A 19 3.58 -5.42 -5.49
N GLY A 20 3.98 -6.65 -5.76
CA GLY A 20 5.20 -7.00 -6.49
C GLY A 20 5.06 -8.37 -7.14
N LEU A 21 5.92 -8.67 -8.10
CA LEU A 21 6.15 -10.05 -8.54
C LEU A 21 7.04 -10.77 -7.51
N PRO A 22 6.94 -12.10 -7.37
CA PRO A 22 7.72 -12.85 -6.37
C PRO A 22 9.23 -12.52 -6.34
N PRO A 23 9.94 -12.41 -7.49
CA PRO A 23 11.36 -12.05 -7.49
C PRO A 23 11.69 -10.68 -6.87
N GLN A 24 10.71 -9.77 -6.79
CA GLN A 24 10.90 -8.42 -6.26
C GLN A 24 10.85 -8.36 -4.73
N PHE A 25 10.42 -9.43 -4.05
CA PHE A 25 10.28 -9.42 -2.58
C PHE A 25 10.76 -10.69 -1.87
N GLU A 26 10.88 -11.84 -2.55
CA GLU A 26 11.27 -13.10 -1.90
C GLU A 26 12.64 -13.06 -1.21
N ASN A 27 13.56 -12.22 -1.72
CA ASN A 27 14.91 -12.03 -1.16
C ASN A 27 15.08 -10.65 -0.51
N GLY A 28 13.97 -10.02 -0.12
CA GLY A 28 13.93 -8.64 0.31
C GLY A 28 13.63 -7.68 -0.83
N LEU A 29 13.33 -6.44 -0.46
CA LEU A 29 12.98 -5.36 -1.38
C LEU A 29 14.10 -5.09 -2.39
N VAL A 30 13.78 -5.14 -3.69
CA VAL A 30 14.67 -4.69 -4.75
C VAL A 30 14.60 -3.16 -4.88
N GLY A 31 15.68 -2.47 -4.51
CA GLY A 31 15.76 -1.00 -4.47
C GLY A 31 15.68 -0.36 -5.85
N GLU A 32 16.33 -0.96 -6.86
CA GLU A 32 16.31 -0.49 -8.25
C GLU A 32 14.90 -0.54 -8.84
N ASP A 33 14.11 -1.53 -8.45
CA ASP A 33 12.70 -1.64 -8.85
C ASP A 33 11.85 -0.57 -8.16
N LEU A 34 12.13 -0.31 -6.88
CA LEU A 34 11.38 0.68 -6.12
C LEU A 34 11.59 2.08 -6.70
N LEU A 35 12.86 2.45 -6.93
CA LEU A 35 13.23 3.75 -7.47
C LEU A 35 12.79 3.94 -8.93
N ALA A 36 12.55 2.84 -9.65
CA ALA A 36 12.01 2.86 -11.00
C ALA A 36 10.48 2.71 -11.05
N ASN A 37 9.80 2.82 -9.91
CA ASN A 37 8.33 2.74 -9.79
C ASN A 37 7.74 1.42 -10.32
N ARG A 38 8.47 0.30 -10.16
CA ARG A 38 8.08 -1.03 -10.65
C ARG A 38 7.31 -1.88 -9.64
N TYR A 39 6.88 -1.32 -8.50
CA TYR A 39 5.91 -1.95 -7.61
C TYR A 39 4.48 -1.48 -7.97
N GLY A 40 3.53 -2.30 -7.56
CA GLY A 40 2.10 -2.12 -7.76
C GLY A 40 1.57 -0.86 -7.10
N HIS A 41 0.73 -0.15 -7.83
CA HIS A 41 0.18 1.16 -7.47
C HIS A 41 -1.21 1.36 -8.07
N CYS A 42 -1.95 0.26 -8.25
CA CYS A 42 -3.32 0.29 -8.75
C CYS A 42 -4.30 -0.38 -7.78
N LEU A 43 -5.54 0.08 -7.82
CA LEU A 43 -6.71 -0.61 -7.28
C LEU A 43 -7.56 -1.13 -8.44
N HIS A 44 -8.04 -2.36 -8.33
CA HIS A 44 -8.89 -2.98 -9.34
C HIS A 44 -10.26 -3.29 -8.75
N PHE A 45 -11.31 -2.80 -9.40
CA PHE A 45 -12.69 -3.05 -9.03
C PHE A 45 -13.32 -4.05 -9.99
N ARG A 46 -14.03 -5.04 -9.45
CA ARG A 46 -14.67 -6.11 -10.23
C ARG A 46 -16.11 -6.31 -9.80
N ASP A 47 -16.97 -6.64 -10.75
CA ASP A 47 -18.30 -7.17 -10.50
C ASP A 47 -18.16 -8.63 -10.04
N LEU A 48 -18.66 -8.92 -8.84
CA LEU A 48 -18.60 -10.26 -8.25
C LEU A 48 -19.51 -11.25 -8.96
N ARG A 49 -20.72 -10.81 -9.32
CA ARG A 49 -21.72 -11.68 -9.94
C ARG A 49 -21.38 -11.94 -11.39
N GLY A 50 -21.06 -10.90 -12.15
CA GLY A 50 -20.67 -11.00 -13.55
C GLY A 50 -19.24 -11.50 -13.78
N ARG A 51 -18.40 -11.52 -12.73
CA ARG A 51 -16.97 -11.87 -12.78
C ARG A 51 -16.17 -11.01 -13.78
N GLN A 52 -16.54 -9.75 -13.90
CA GLN A 52 -15.94 -8.81 -14.86
C GLN A 52 -15.12 -7.74 -14.15
N HIS A 53 -14.01 -7.34 -14.75
CA HIS A 53 -13.26 -6.19 -14.28
C HIS A 53 -13.96 -4.90 -14.72
N LEU A 54 -14.27 -4.03 -13.76
CA LEU A 54 -15.03 -2.80 -14.00
C LEU A 54 -14.11 -1.61 -14.23
N GLN A 55 -13.13 -1.43 -13.35
CA GLN A 55 -12.34 -0.21 -13.32
C GLN A 55 -10.98 -0.48 -12.67
N THR A 56 -9.93 0.16 -13.20
CA THR A 56 -8.65 0.32 -12.52
C THR A 56 -8.48 1.77 -12.11
N ILE A 57 -8.00 1.99 -10.89
CA ILE A 57 -7.57 3.30 -10.40
C ILE A 57 -6.08 3.23 -10.15
N ASP A 58 -5.31 3.96 -10.94
CA ASP A 58 -3.92 4.27 -10.66
C ASP A 58 -3.87 5.36 -9.58
N ILE A 59 -3.21 5.08 -8.46
CA ILE A 59 -3.06 6.04 -7.35
C ILE A 59 -1.89 7.01 -7.55
N GLY A 60 -1.05 6.76 -8.56
CA GLY A 60 0.12 7.54 -8.95
C GLY A 60 1.38 6.68 -9.01
N ALA A 61 2.18 6.81 -10.06
CA ALA A 61 3.39 6.01 -10.26
C ALA A 61 4.42 6.13 -9.11
N ASN A 62 4.50 7.27 -8.43
CA ASN A 62 5.38 7.43 -7.27
C ASN A 62 4.87 6.71 -6.00
N HIS A 63 3.59 6.33 -5.94
CA HIS A 63 2.95 5.70 -4.80
C HIS A 63 3.06 4.19 -4.83
N GLN A 64 4.14 3.65 -4.26
CA GLN A 64 4.52 2.25 -4.40
C GLN A 64 3.95 1.37 -3.30
N MET A 65 3.57 0.14 -3.69
CA MET A 65 3.05 -0.91 -2.82
C MET A 65 1.71 -0.51 -2.18
N ALA A 66 0.65 -0.50 -2.99
CA ALA A 66 -0.73 -0.41 -2.51
C ALA A 66 -1.13 -1.75 -1.88
N LEU A 67 -0.97 -1.89 -0.56
CA LEU A 67 -1.11 -3.16 0.14
C LEU A 67 -2.55 -3.42 0.59
N ASP A 68 -2.81 -3.35 1.89
CA ASP A 68 -4.05 -3.79 2.50
C ASP A 68 -5.25 -2.97 2.05
N VAL A 69 -6.32 -3.64 1.59
CA VAL A 69 -7.60 -3.01 1.26
C VAL A 69 -8.62 -3.29 2.35
N ARG A 70 -9.22 -2.24 2.91
CA ARG A 70 -10.20 -2.35 4.00
C ARG A 70 -11.49 -1.58 3.64
N PRO A 71 -12.51 -2.26 3.06
CA PRO A 71 -13.86 -1.70 2.93
C PRO A 71 -14.43 -1.32 4.29
N ALA A 72 -15.37 -0.36 4.30
CA ALA A 72 -16.15 -0.08 5.49
C ALA A 72 -16.86 -1.35 5.99
N HIS A 73 -16.83 -1.57 7.30
CA HIS A 73 -17.48 -2.73 7.91
C HIS A 73 -19.01 -2.69 7.80
N GLU A 74 -19.60 -1.49 7.79
CA GLU A 74 -21.02 -1.33 7.53
C GLU A 74 -21.29 -1.55 6.03
N PRO A 75 -22.00 -2.62 5.65
CA PRO A 75 -22.05 -3.06 4.25
C PRO A 75 -22.90 -2.15 3.35
N THR A 76 -23.67 -1.23 3.94
CA THR A 76 -24.42 -0.17 3.21
C THR A 76 -23.49 0.93 2.69
N LYS A 77 -22.22 0.95 3.11
CA LYS A 77 -21.26 1.99 2.77
C LYS A 77 -20.41 1.60 1.56
N ASP A 78 -20.28 2.57 0.68
CA ASP A 78 -19.57 2.46 -0.59
C ASP A 78 -18.18 3.08 -0.55
N TYR A 79 -17.42 2.81 0.51
CA TYR A 79 -16.06 3.30 0.63
C TYR A 79 -15.15 2.32 1.37
N GLY A 80 -13.85 2.55 1.24
CA GLY A 80 -12.84 1.87 2.03
C GLY A 80 -11.48 2.51 1.85
N PHE A 81 -10.48 1.88 2.45
CA PHE A 81 -9.15 2.45 2.58
C PHE A 81 -8.07 1.47 2.12
N PRO A 82 -7.19 1.87 1.18
CA PRO A 82 -5.92 1.23 0.95
C PRO A 82 -4.81 1.91 1.75
N GLY A 83 -3.88 1.11 2.26
CA GLY A 83 -2.58 1.58 2.71
C GLY A 83 -1.56 1.58 1.56
N VAL A 84 -0.78 2.65 1.44
CA VAL A 84 0.35 2.77 0.49
C VAL A 84 1.61 2.94 1.30
N VAL A 85 2.60 2.08 1.05
CA VAL A 85 3.79 1.98 1.90
C VAL A 85 4.70 3.20 1.75
N VAL A 86 4.99 3.61 0.52
CA VAL A 86 6.00 4.63 0.28
C VAL A 86 5.75 5.43 -0.99
N ASP A 87 5.93 6.73 -0.89
CA ASP A 87 6.10 7.64 -2.01
C ASP A 87 7.59 7.78 -2.34
N THR A 88 7.98 7.46 -3.57
CA THR A 88 9.40 7.45 -3.99
C THR A 88 10.02 8.84 -4.07
N GLN A 89 9.23 9.91 -3.99
CA GLN A 89 9.72 11.29 -4.04
C GLN A 89 10.08 11.85 -2.66
N ASN A 90 9.42 11.40 -1.60
CA ASN A 90 9.54 12.00 -0.27
C ASN A 90 9.50 10.99 0.90
N LEU A 91 9.43 9.70 0.61
CA LEU A 91 9.34 8.59 1.58
C LEU A 91 8.09 8.57 2.47
N GLU A 92 7.05 9.33 2.14
CA GLU A 92 5.80 9.31 2.90
C GLU A 92 5.05 8.00 2.73
N GLY A 93 4.51 7.48 3.83
CA GLY A 93 3.41 6.51 3.79
C GLY A 93 2.09 7.24 3.62
N SER A 94 1.08 6.61 3.03
CA SER A 94 -0.24 7.27 2.90
C SER A 94 -1.43 6.32 3.00
N ILE A 95 -2.55 6.87 3.46
CA ILE A 95 -3.85 6.21 3.46
C ILE A 95 -4.71 6.91 2.43
N TRP A 96 -5.34 6.13 1.56
CA TRP A 96 -6.27 6.62 0.57
C TRP A 96 -7.70 6.24 0.96
N THR A 97 -8.69 6.95 0.43
CA THR A 97 -10.09 6.54 0.51
C THR A 97 -10.59 6.30 -0.90
N TRP A 98 -11.06 5.10 -1.21
CA TRP A 98 -11.90 4.93 -2.39
C TRP A 98 -13.37 5.15 -2.03
N ARG A 99 -14.16 5.66 -2.98
CA ARG A 99 -15.62 5.75 -2.89
C ARG A 99 -16.27 5.35 -4.20
N ARG A 100 -17.41 4.68 -4.13
CA ARG A 100 -18.29 4.45 -5.28
C ARG A 100 -19.31 5.58 -5.36
N GLU A 101 -19.44 6.17 -6.53
CA GLU A 101 -20.44 7.19 -6.83
C GLU A 101 -21.78 6.55 -7.22
N LYS A 102 -22.85 7.35 -7.24
CA LYS A 102 -24.20 6.88 -7.60
C LYS A 102 -24.31 6.29 -9.00
N ASN A 103 -23.45 6.73 -9.93
CA ASN A 103 -23.37 6.20 -11.30
C ASN A 103 -22.57 4.88 -11.38
N GLY A 104 -22.05 4.37 -10.25
CA GLY A 104 -21.27 3.15 -10.16
C GLY A 104 -19.77 3.31 -10.36
N THR A 105 -19.26 4.50 -10.70
CA THR A 105 -17.82 4.73 -10.87
C THR A 105 -17.10 4.85 -9.52
N PHE A 106 -15.84 4.44 -9.47
CA PHE A 106 -15.02 4.56 -8.26
C PHE A 106 -14.04 5.73 -8.39
N HIS A 107 -13.76 6.41 -7.27
CA HIS A 107 -12.70 7.40 -7.16
C HIS A 107 -11.86 7.12 -5.93
N ALA A 108 -10.55 7.37 -6.01
CA ALA A 108 -9.67 7.32 -4.85
C ALA A 108 -9.04 8.69 -4.59
N LYS A 109 -8.89 9.05 -3.32
CA LYS A 109 -8.19 10.26 -2.91
C LYS A 109 -7.26 10.01 -1.73
N LYS A 110 -6.09 10.65 -1.74
CA LYS A 110 -5.19 10.65 -0.57
C LYS A 110 -5.92 11.30 0.60
N THR A 111 -5.97 10.59 1.72
CA THR A 111 -6.76 10.98 2.91
C THR A 111 -5.86 11.38 4.06
N ALA A 112 -4.77 10.64 4.25
CA ALA A 112 -3.73 10.97 5.22
C ALA A 112 -2.37 10.66 4.61
N ALA A 113 -1.36 11.42 5.02
CA ALA A 113 0.04 11.15 4.76
C ALA A 113 0.76 11.06 6.11
N ILE A 114 1.77 10.20 6.18
CA ILE A 114 2.59 9.98 7.35
C ILE A 114 4.02 10.29 6.92
N PRO A 115 4.66 11.32 7.48
CA PRO A 115 5.99 11.72 7.07
C PRO A 115 7.03 10.65 7.45
N PRO A 116 8.14 10.55 6.71
CA PRO A 116 9.24 9.68 7.11
C PRO A 116 9.86 10.16 8.43
N GLU A 117 10.50 9.23 9.14
CA GLU A 117 11.22 9.52 10.38
C GLU A 117 12.72 9.70 10.06
N PRO A 118 13.32 10.86 10.38
CA PRO A 118 14.76 11.06 10.20
C PRO A 118 15.58 10.05 11.02
N ALA A 119 16.69 9.57 10.46
CA ALA A 119 17.61 8.69 11.14
C ALA A 119 19.05 8.94 10.68
N SER A 120 20.04 8.68 11.55
CA SER A 120 21.44 8.86 11.17
C SER A 120 21.85 7.78 10.16
N ALA A 121 22.78 8.11 9.25
CA ALA A 121 23.19 7.20 8.18
C ALA A 121 23.78 5.89 8.71
N GLU A 122 24.36 5.89 9.91
CA GLU A 122 24.91 4.72 10.58
C GLU A 122 23.82 3.73 11.03
N GLN A 123 22.58 4.20 11.20
CA GLN A 123 21.42 3.40 11.61
C GLN A 123 20.60 2.90 10.41
N LEU A 124 20.90 3.39 9.20
CA LEU A 124 20.14 3.13 8.00
C LEU A 124 20.74 1.98 7.17
N PRO A 125 19.90 1.10 6.59
CA PRO A 125 20.30 0.23 5.49
C PRO A 125 20.87 1.04 4.32
N ASP A 126 21.77 0.44 3.52
CA ASP A 126 22.45 1.14 2.42
C ASP A 126 21.50 1.83 1.45
N LEU A 127 20.36 1.20 1.16
CA LEU A 127 19.30 1.76 0.31
C LEU A 127 18.73 3.10 0.84
N LEU A 128 18.66 3.26 2.16
CA LEU A 128 18.04 4.43 2.81
C LEU A 128 19.05 5.50 3.22
N LYS A 129 20.35 5.19 3.28
CA LYS A 129 21.40 6.15 3.64
C LYS A 129 21.34 7.46 2.83
N PRO A 130 21.12 7.47 1.50
CA PRO A 130 21.05 8.71 0.73
C PRO A 130 19.87 9.61 1.13
N PHE A 131 18.83 9.05 1.74
CA PHE A 131 17.63 9.78 2.13
C PHE A 131 17.69 10.32 3.56
N GLY A 132 18.54 9.76 4.42
CA GLY A 132 18.66 10.21 5.82
C GLY A 132 17.39 10.00 6.66
N ALA A 133 16.47 9.15 6.19
CA ALA A 133 15.19 8.89 6.83
C ALA A 133 14.68 7.49 6.50
N VAL A 134 13.78 6.98 7.34
CA VAL A 134 13.03 5.75 7.09
C VAL A 134 11.58 6.07 6.72
N PRO A 135 10.98 5.35 5.75
CA PRO A 135 9.54 5.36 5.58
C PRO A 135 8.84 4.98 6.90
N PRO A 136 7.60 5.43 7.13
CA PRO A 136 6.89 5.19 8.38
C PRO A 136 6.90 3.70 8.74
N PRO A 137 7.49 3.30 9.88
CA PRO A 137 7.29 1.96 10.39
C PRO A 137 5.83 1.86 10.85
N GLY A 138 5.21 0.69 10.72
CA GLY A 138 4.00 0.39 11.49
C GLY A 138 4.33 0.51 12.98
N ASP A 139 4.00 1.67 13.56
CA ASP A 139 4.10 2.11 14.96
C ASP A 139 5.30 1.54 15.77
N ARG A 140 6.41 2.29 15.85
CA ARG A 140 7.50 2.02 16.80
C ARG A 140 7.36 2.77 18.14
N HIS A 141 6.28 3.51 18.37
CA HIS A 141 6.13 4.38 19.54
C HIS A 141 5.22 3.86 20.66
N ARG A 142 4.82 2.59 20.64
CA ARG A 142 4.27 1.90 21.83
C ARG A 142 5.16 0.73 22.27
N PRO A 143 5.48 0.59 23.58
CA PRO A 143 6.15 -0.59 24.10
C PRO A 143 5.18 -1.79 24.05
N PHE A 144 5.12 -2.47 22.91
CA PHE A 144 4.41 -3.73 22.75
C PHE A 144 5.30 -4.88 23.23
N THR A 145 4.97 -5.43 24.39
CA THR A 145 5.56 -6.61 25.02
C THR A 145 5.28 -7.94 24.28
N ARG A 146 4.95 -7.90 22.99
CA ARG A 146 4.87 -9.11 22.14
C ARG A 146 5.38 -8.77 20.75
N ARG A 147 6.53 -9.37 20.41
CA ARG A 147 7.28 -9.19 19.15
C ARG A 147 6.35 -9.17 17.92
N PRO A 148 6.24 -8.02 17.21
CA PRO A 148 5.92 -8.01 15.79
C PRO A 148 7.21 -8.16 14.97
N LEU A 149 7.13 -8.80 13.82
CA LEU A 149 8.25 -8.95 12.88
C LEU A 149 8.73 -7.56 12.44
N PRO A 150 10.01 -7.20 12.68
CA PRO A 150 10.52 -5.89 12.28
C PRO A 150 10.67 -5.82 10.76
N LEU A 151 10.42 -4.63 10.21
CA LEU A 151 10.68 -4.26 8.80
C LEU A 151 12.11 -4.62 8.33
N CYS A 152 13.07 -4.77 9.25
CA CYS A 152 14.41 -5.31 8.96
C CYS A 152 14.38 -6.70 8.30
N ARG A 153 13.37 -7.54 8.58
CA ARG A 153 13.20 -8.84 7.90
C ARG A 153 12.69 -8.73 6.46
N LEU A 154 12.09 -7.60 6.08
CA LEU A 154 11.70 -7.30 4.70
C LEU A 154 12.87 -6.74 3.86
N LEU A 155 13.95 -6.31 4.52
CA LEU A 155 15.14 -5.72 3.89
C LEU A 155 16.36 -6.66 3.91
N GLY A 156 16.16 -7.95 4.15
CA GLY A 156 17.18 -8.99 3.89
C GLY A 156 18.41 -9.01 4.82
N HIS A 157 18.56 -8.08 5.75
CA HIS A 157 19.70 -8.08 6.67
C HIS A 157 19.41 -8.89 7.94
N ARG A 158 20.27 -9.88 8.21
CA ARG A 158 20.36 -10.57 9.50
C ARG A 158 20.83 -9.64 10.60
#